data_AF-A0A9W6WCF9-F1
#
_entry.id   AF-A0A9W6WCF9-F1
#
_cell.length_a   1.000
_cell.length_b   1.000
_cell.length_c   1.000
_cell.angle_alpha   90.00
_cell.angle_beta   90.00
_cell.angle_gamma   90.00
#
_symmetry.space_group_name_H-M   'P 1'
#
loop_
_entity.id
_entity.type
_entity.pdbx_description
1 polymer ?
#
loop_
_entity_poly.entity_id
_entity_poly.type
_entity_poly.pdbx_seq_one_letter_code
_entity_poly.pdbx_strand_id
1 'polypeptide(L)' 'MLAFVARMGLYMAIFLITVPAVMLLFLQPRTAEFVITVLTLGMGLFLALISTFALIRERKRL' A
#
# COMPACT_ATOMS: atom_id res chain seq x y z
N MET A 1 6.26 5.37 -19.80
CA MET A 1 5.36 6.11 -18.88
C MET A 1 4.74 5.20 -17.83
N LEU A 2 4.25 4.00 -18.19
CA LEU A 2 3.65 3.05 -17.24
C LEU A 2 4.60 2.62 -16.10
N ALA A 3 5.87 2.29 -16.39
CA ALA A 3 6.84 1.89 -15.36
C ALA A 3 7.06 2.95 -14.28
N PHE A 4 7.10 4.23 -14.66
CA PHE A 4 7.34 5.32 -13.72
C PHE A 4 6.16 5.50 -12.77
N VAL A 5 4.94 5.45 -13.31
CA VAL A 5 3.69 5.49 -12.54
C VAL A 5 3.60 4.29 -11.60
N ALA A 6 3.94 3.09 -12.07
CA ALA A 6 3.89 1.89 -11.24
C ALA A 6 4.94 1.91 -10.11
N ARG A 7 6.13 2.49 -10.33
CA ARG A 7 7.11 2.72 -9.26
C ARG A 7 6.61 3.74 -8.23
N MET A 8 6.04 4.86 -8.67
CA MET A 8 5.42 5.82 -7.73
C MET A 8 4.29 5.19 -6.92
N GLY A 9 3.46 4.36 -7.56
CA GLY A 9 2.43 3.57 -6.89
C GLY A 9 2.99 2.65 -5.80
N LEU A 10 4.13 2.00 -6.05
CA LEU A 10 4.82 1.19 -5.04
C LEU A 10 5.35 2.03 -3.87
N TYR A 11 5.95 3.20 -4.12
CA TYR A 11 6.44 4.06 -3.05
C TYR A 11 5.30 4.57 -2.15
N MET A 12 4.19 4.98 -2.77
CA MET A 12 2.96 5.32 -2.03
C MET A 12 2.45 4.13 -1.22
N ALA A 13 2.44 2.94 -1.80
CA ALA A 13 1.96 1.73 -1.14
C ALA A 13 2.81 1.39 0.10
N ILE A 14 4.14 1.49 -0.01
CA ILE A 14 5.05 1.28 1.11
C ILE A 14 4.72 2.25 2.24
N PHE A 15 4.59 3.55 1.93
CA PHE A 15 4.22 4.56 2.93
C PHE A 15 2.88 4.25 3.61
N LEU A 16 1.86 3.93 2.80
CA LEU A 16 0.51 3.55 3.24
C LEU A 16 0.45 2.22 4.00
N ILE A 17 1.52 1.42 4.02
CA ILE A 17 1.60 0.20 4.84
C ILE A 17 2.41 0.51 6.11
N THR A 18 3.58 1.10 5.97
CA THR A 18 4.53 1.29 7.09
C THR A 18 3.97 2.22 8.15
N VAL A 19 3.37 3.34 7.77
CA VAL A 19 2.80 4.31 8.72
C VAL A 19 1.67 3.70 9.55
N PRO A 20 0.60 3.13 8.95
CA PRO A 20 -0.45 2.51 9.73
C PRO A 20 0.01 1.26 10.48
N ALA A 21 0.95 0.47 9.94
CA ALA A 21 1.50 -0.68 10.66
C ALA A 21 2.18 -0.27 11.98
N VAL A 22 2.94 0.83 11.95
CA VAL A 22 3.54 1.40 13.16
C VAL A 22 2.45 1.94 14.08
N MET A 23 1.46 2.67 13.54
CA MET A 23 0.34 3.19 14.34
C MET A 23 -0.43 2.08 15.07
N LEU A 24 -0.68 0.94 14.44
CA LEU A 24 -1.40 -0.18 15.07
C LEU A 24 -0.73 -0.71 16.34
N LEU A 25 0.56 -0.47 16.55
CA LEU A 25 1.26 -0.81 17.80
C LEU A 25 0.86 0.09 18.98
N PHE A 26 0.30 1.27 18.70
CA PHE A 26 -0.06 2.28 19.69
C PHE A 26 -1.58 2.47 19.86
N LEU A 27 -2.37 2.01 18.89
CA LEU A 27 -3.83 2.15 18.94
C LEU A 27 -4.50 1.01 19.73
N GLN A 28 -5.45 1.39 20.59
CA GLN A 28 -6.27 0.41 21.28
C GLN A 28 -7.29 -0.24 20.32
N PRO A 29 -7.44 -1.58 20.36
CA PRO A 29 -8.48 -2.27 19.64
C PRO A 29 -9.88 -1.74 20.04
N ARG A 30 -10.82 -1.74 19.08
CA ARG A 30 -12.23 -1.27 19.23
C ARG A 30 -12.44 0.26 19.22
N THR A 31 -11.43 1.03 18.81
CA THR A 31 -11.60 2.47 18.52
C THR A 31 -11.90 2.68 17.04
N ALA A 32 -12.58 3.79 16.70
CA ALA A 32 -12.79 4.18 15.31
C ALA A 32 -11.44 4.39 14.59
N GLU A 33 -10.48 4.97 15.29
CA GLU A 33 -9.12 5.19 14.80
C GLU A 33 -8.46 3.86 14.40
N PHE A 34 -8.57 2.81 15.22
CA PHE A 34 -8.03 1.48 14.90
C PHE A 34 -8.62 0.92 13.60
N VAL A 35 -9.95 1.02 13.43
CA VAL A 35 -10.63 0.53 12.22
C VAL A 35 -10.14 1.28 10.97
N ILE A 36 -10.02 2.60 11.07
CA ILE A 36 -9.52 3.43 9.96
C ILE A 36 -8.07 3.04 9.63
N THR A 37 -7.20 2.89 10.63
CA THR A 37 -5.80 2.49 10.43
C THR A 37 -5.69 1.12 9.75
N VAL A 38 -6.51 0.14 10.15
CA VAL A 38 -6.55 -1.19 9.49
C VAL A 38 -7.01 -1.06 8.03
N LEU A 39 -8.04 -0.26 7.76
CA LEU A 39 -8.51 -0.01 6.39
C LEU A 39 -7.44 0.68 5.53
N THR A 40 -6.74 1.67 6.09
CA THR A 40 -5.62 2.34 5.42
C THR A 40 -4.50 1.36 5.07
N LEU A 41 -4.15 0.47 5.99
CA LEU A 41 -3.17 -0.59 5.75
C LEU A 41 -3.62 -1.53 4.63
N GLY A 42 -4.90 -1.92 4.62
CA GLY A 42 -5.51 -2.70 3.56
C GLY A 42 -5.45 -2.01 2.19
N MET A 43 -5.72 -0.70 2.13
CA MET A 43 -5.59 0.10 0.91
C MET A 43 -4.14 0.17 0.43
N GLY A 44 -3.17 0.29 1.34
CA GLY A 44 -1.75 0.24 1.02
C GLY A 44 -1.35 -1.10 0.38
N LEU A 45 -1.80 -2.21 0.95
CA LEU A 45 -1.58 -3.55 0.38
C LEU A 45 -2.21 -3.70 -1.01
N PHE A 46 -3.43 -3.21 -1.20
CA PHE A 46 -4.11 -3.23 -2.49
C PHE A 46 -3.34 -2.43 -3.56
N LEU A 47 -2.85 -1.23 -3.19
CA LEU A 47 -2.04 -0.40 -4.07
C LEU A 47 -0.70 -1.09 -4.43
N ALA A 48 -0.07 -1.76 -3.46
CA ALA A 48 1.16 -2.53 -3.69
C ALA A 48 0.93 -3.65 -4.71
N LEU A 49 -0.18 -4.38 -4.59
CA LEU A 49 -0.53 -5.48 -5.50
C LEU A 49 -0.74 -4.99 -6.93
N ILE A 50 -1.54 -3.93 -7.14
CA ILE A 50 -1.79 -3.38 -8.48
C ILE A 50 -0.50 -2.87 -9.11
N SER A 51 0.31 -2.13 -8.33
CA SER A 51 1.57 -1.56 -8.82
C SER A 51 2.57 -2.67 -9.19
N THR A 52 2.65 -3.72 -8.39
CA THR A 52 3.48 -4.90 -8.67
C THR A 52 3.00 -5.62 -9.93
N PHE A 53 1.70 -5.82 -10.07
CA PHE A 53 1.12 -6.48 -11.25
C PHE A 53 1.38 -5.69 -12.53
N ALA A 54 1.27 -4.36 -12.47
CA ALA A 54 1.61 -3.48 -13.59
C ALA A 54 3.08 -3.61 -14.00
N LEU A 55 4.01 -3.64 -13.04
CA LEU A 55 5.44 -3.83 -13.30
C LEU A 55 5.76 -5.21 -13.89
N ILE A 56 5.14 -6.27 -13.37
CA ILE A 56 5.33 -7.63 -13.90
C ILE A 56 4.84 -7.71 -15.34
N ARG A 57 3.68 -7.11 -15.64
CA ARG A 57 3.12 -7.10 -16.99
C ARG A 57 4.01 -6.34 -17.96
N GLU A 58 4.61 -5.23 -17.54
CA GLU A 58 5.56 -4.47 -18.35
C GLU A 58 6.86 -5.25 -18.59
N ARG A 59 7.38 -5.95 -17.56
CA ARG A 59 8.55 -6.82 -17.72
C ARG A 59 8.33 -8.00 -18.66
N LYS A 60 7.11 -8.55 -18.75
CA LYS A 60 6.78 -9.63 -19.70
C LYS A 60 6.49 -9.15 -21.13
N ARG A 61 6.38 -7.84 -21.35
CA ARG A 61 6.12 -7.23 -22.67
C ARG A 61 7.37 -6.68 -23.37
N LEU A 62 8.50 -6.61 -22.67
CA LEU A 62 9.84 -6.33 -23.20
C LEU A 62 10.57 -7.65 -23.46
#